data_AF-A0A2G9XFK1-F1
#
_entry.id   AF-A0A2G9XFK1-F1
#
_cell.length_a   1.000
_cell.length_b   1.000
_cell.length_c   1.000
_cell.angle_alpha   90.00
_cell.angle_beta   90.00
_cell.angle_gamma   90.00
#
_symmetry.space_group_name_H-M   'P 1'
#
loop_
_entity.id
_entity.type
_entity.pdbx_description
1 polymer ?
#
loop_
_entity_poly.entity_id
_entity_poly.type
_entity_poly.pdbx_seq_one_letter_code
_entity_poly.pdbx_strand_id
1 'polypeptide(L)'
;MVYPGMLKLTEKVKIERDRELDKTFMEEGMFKSPLKVRLKNGKDYEITSTCKGFSHNPLTEGETDHKFDALTSGVCDEEKRAQIKRELKNLEEIKSISALIRNW
;
A
#
# COMPACT_ATOMS: atom_id res chain seq x y z
N MET A 1 -6.76 5.91 -20.39
CA MET A 1 -8.06 5.48 -20.96
C MET A 1 -8.97 5.15 -19.78
N VAL A 2 -10.11 5.82 -19.63
CA VAL A 2 -11.04 5.57 -18.51
C VAL A 2 -12.05 4.51 -18.94
N TYR A 3 -12.15 3.41 -18.20
CA TYR A 3 -13.10 2.34 -18.48
C TYR A 3 -14.54 2.86 -18.28
N PRO A 4 -15.43 2.84 -19.30
CA PRO A 4 -16.78 3.40 -19.19
C PRO A 4 -17.64 2.76 -18.08
N GLY A 5 -17.38 1.50 -17.74
CA GLY A 5 -18.07 0.82 -16.64
C GLY A 5 -17.68 1.35 -15.25
N MET A 6 -16.52 2.00 -15.12
CA MET A 6 -16.05 2.56 -13.86
C MET A 6 -16.85 3.81 -13.48
N LEU A 7 -17.13 4.70 -14.43
CA LEU A 7 -17.94 5.90 -14.20
C LEU A 7 -19.34 5.55 -13.66
N LYS A 8 -19.99 4.53 -14.24
CA LYS A 8 -21.30 4.02 -13.80
C LYS A 8 -21.29 3.42 -12.39
N LEU A 9 -20.12 2.98 -11.89
CA LEU A 9 -19.98 2.51 -10.51
C LEU A 9 -19.79 3.69 -9.57
N THR A 10 -18.98 4.68 -9.96
CA THR A 10 -18.74 5.90 -9.17
C THR A 10 -20.03 6.66 -8.87
N GLU A 11 -20.97 6.73 -9.83
CA GLU A 11 -22.31 7.33 -9.62
C GLU A 11 -23.12 6.69 -8.49
N LYS A 12 -22.78 5.47 -8.07
CA LYS A 12 -23.48 4.72 -7.01
C LYS A 12 -22.78 4.80 -5.66
N VAL A 13 -21.58 5.37 -5.62
CA VAL A 13 -20.81 5.49 -4.37
C VAL A 13 -21.44 6.56 -3.51
N LYS A 14 -21.74 6.18 -2.26
CA LYS A 14 -22.13 7.11 -1.20
C LYS A 14 -21.02 7.11 -0.16
N ILE A 15 -20.61 8.30 0.26
CA ILE A 15 -19.58 8.50 1.28
C ILE A 15 -20.28 9.01 2.52
N GLU A 16 -20.11 8.28 3.62
CA GLU A 16 -20.66 8.62 4.92
C GLU A 16 -19.52 8.89 5.88
N ARG A 17 -19.72 9.86 6.78
CA ARG A 17 -18.78 10.14 7.86
C ARG A 17 -19.16 9.29 9.07
N ASP A 18 -18.17 8.65 9.67
CA ASP A 18 -18.36 7.83 10.86
C ASP A 18 -17.43 8.34 11.97
N ARG A 19 -18.02 8.93 13.00
CA ARG A 19 -17.28 9.55 14.10
C ARG A 19 -16.51 8.53 14.94
N GLU A 20 -16.95 7.27 14.98
CA GLU A 20 -16.25 6.23 15.72
C GLU A 20 -15.00 5.77 14.97
N LEU A 21 -15.03 5.76 13.63
CA LEU A 21 -13.83 5.54 12.82
C LEU A 21 -12.83 6.69 12.98
N ASP A 22 -13.32 7.93 12.95
CA ASP A 22 -12.48 9.12 13.16
C ASP A 22 -11.80 9.07 14.54
N LYS A 23 -12.56 8.74 15.59
CA LYS A 23 -12.05 8.57 16.96
C LYS A 23 -11.01 7.45 17.04
N THR A 24 -11.29 6.29 16.45
CA THR A 24 -10.36 5.15 16.40
C THR A 24 -9.05 5.53 15.72
N PHE A 25 -9.10 6.32 14.64
CA PHE A 25 -7.88 6.81 13.99
C PHE A 25 -7.09 7.77 14.88
N MET A 26 -7.77 8.71 15.57
CA MET A 26 -7.10 9.67 16.45
C MET A 26 -6.49 9.04 17.71
N GLU A 27 -7.17 8.07 18.31
CA GLU A 27 -6.76 7.45 19.58
C GLU A 27 -5.78 6.28 19.37
N GLU A 28 -6.02 5.46 18.35
CA GLU A 28 -5.28 4.21 18.14
C GLU A 28 -4.38 4.23 16.90
N GLY A 29 -4.41 5.30 16.10
CA GLY A 29 -3.65 5.39 14.84
C GLY A 29 -4.11 4.40 13.78
N MET A 30 -5.30 3.80 13.95
CA MET A 30 -5.83 2.78 13.05
C MET A 30 -6.77 3.38 12.02
N PHE A 31 -6.35 3.33 10.76
CA PHE A 31 -7.21 3.70 9.64
C PHE A 31 -8.03 2.49 9.17
N LYS A 32 -9.35 2.57 9.33
CA LYS A 32 -10.30 1.56 8.87
C LYS A 32 -11.18 2.18 7.79
N SER A 33 -11.39 1.46 6.69
CA SER A 33 -12.29 1.87 5.62
C SER A 33 -13.32 0.77 5.36
N PRO A 34 -14.48 0.79 6.05
CA PRO A 34 -15.56 -0.14 5.77
C PRO A 34 -16.19 0.17 4.41
N LEU A 35 -16.42 -0.87 3.62
CA LEU A 35 -17.11 -0.83 2.35
C LEU A 35 -18.33 -1.75 2.41
N LYS A 36 -19.49 -1.17 2.17
CA LYS A 36 -20.76 -1.90 2.01
C LYS A 36 -21.20 -1.88 0.56
N VAL A 37 -21.57 -3.05 0.02
CA VAL A 37 -22.09 -3.20 -1.34
C VAL A 37 -23.43 -3.91 -1.29
N ARG A 38 -24.47 -3.22 -1.78
CA ARG A 38 -25.80 -3.79 -2.00
C ARG A 38 -25.97 -4.18 -3.46
N LEU A 39 -26.22 -5.46 -3.71
CA LEU A 39 -26.52 -5.97 -5.04
C LEU A 39 -27.97 -5.69 -5.43
N LYS A 40 -28.26 -5.74 -6.73
CA LYS A 40 -29.63 -5.52 -7.26
C LYS A 40 -30.65 -6.55 -6.76
N ASN A 41 -30.21 -7.75 -6.38
CA ASN A 41 -31.06 -8.79 -5.79
C ASN A 41 -31.33 -8.56 -4.29
N GLY A 42 -30.91 -7.41 -3.74
CA GLY A 42 -31.09 -7.05 -2.34
C GLY A 42 -30.05 -7.64 -1.39
N LYS A 43 -29.10 -8.45 -1.87
CA LYS A 43 -28.04 -9.01 -1.03
C LYS A 43 -26.99 -7.97 -0.68
N ASP A 44 -26.61 -7.93 0.59
CA ASP A 44 -25.58 -7.05 1.12
C ASP A 44 -24.27 -7.79 1.40
N TYR A 45 -23.17 -7.10 1.17
CA TYR A 45 -21.83 -7.50 1.53
C TYR A 45 -21.15 -6.35 2.25
N GLU A 46 -20.39 -6.66 3.30
CA GLU A 46 -19.59 -5.70 4.05
C GLU A 46 -18.18 -6.24 4.20
N ILE A 47 -17.20 -5.37 3.99
CA ILE A 47 -15.80 -5.64 4.28
C ILE A 47 -15.21 -4.44 4.98
N THR A 48 -14.41 -4.70 6.01
CA THR A 48 -13.58 -3.68 6.66
C THR A 48 -12.16 -4.16 6.61
N SER A 49 -11.26 -3.33 6.12
CA SER A 49 -9.83 -3.62 6.05
C SER A 49 -9.03 -2.50 6.68
N THR A 50 -7.91 -2.88 7.30
CA THR A 50 -6.86 -1.95 7.71
C THR A 50 -5.83 -1.83 6.59
N CYS A 51 -5.30 -0.63 6.40
CA CYS A 51 -4.30 -0.40 5.37
C CYS A 51 -2.99 -1.13 5.69
N LYS A 52 -2.40 -1.75 4.67
CA LYS A 52 -1.03 -2.26 4.73
C LYS A 52 -0.02 -1.12 4.90
N GLY A 53 1.06 -1.37 5.63
CA GLY A 53 2.14 -0.41 5.88
C GLY A 53 2.02 0.38 7.18
N PHE A 54 0.91 0.22 7.93
CA PHE A 54 0.82 0.70 9.30
C PHE A 54 1.53 -0.27 10.25
N SER A 55 1.95 0.20 11.43
CA SER A 55 2.62 -0.63 12.44
C SER A 55 1.83 -1.88 12.85
N HIS A 56 0.50 -1.80 12.88
CA HIS A 56 -0.40 -2.91 13.20
C HIS A 56 -0.73 -3.82 12.01
N ASN A 57 -0.37 -3.43 10.78
CA ASN A 57 -0.50 -4.24 9.57
C ASN A 57 0.67 -3.96 8.61
N PRO A 58 1.90 -4.30 9.00
CA PRO A 58 3.08 -3.96 8.21
C PRO A 58 3.05 -4.72 6.87
N LEU A 59 3.77 -4.16 5.90
CA LEU A 59 4.13 -4.93 4.72
C LEU A 59 5.09 -6.03 5.15
N THR A 60 4.86 -7.23 4.64
CA THR A 60 5.85 -8.30 4.70
C THR A 60 7.07 -7.91 3.86
N GLU A 61 8.20 -8.58 4.11
CA GLU A 61 9.41 -8.39 3.33
C GLU A 61 9.16 -8.66 1.84
N GLY A 62 8.45 -9.74 1.51
CA GLY A 62 8.09 -10.07 0.12
C GLY A 62 7.20 -9.02 -0.55
N GLU A 63 6.20 -8.48 0.16
CA GLU A 63 5.38 -7.38 -0.36
C GLU A 63 6.19 -6.09 -0.59
N THR A 64 7.16 -5.82 0.30
CA THR A 64 8.06 -4.67 0.20
C THR A 64 9.03 -4.82 -0.97
N ASP A 65 9.66 -5.98 -1.11
CA ASP A 65 10.59 -6.31 -2.21
C ASP A 65 9.86 -6.27 -3.56
N HIS A 66 8.65 -6.84 -3.63
CA HIS A 66 7.83 -6.78 -4.84
C HIS A 66 7.48 -5.34 -5.24
N LYS A 67 7.10 -4.50 -4.27
CA LYS A 67 6.82 -3.08 -4.51
C LYS A 67 8.07 -2.35 -4.99
N PHE A 68 9.23 -2.61 -4.38
CA PHE A 68 10.51 -2.04 -4.80
C PHE A 68 10.83 -2.41 -6.25
N ASP A 69 10.70 -3.69 -6.60
CA ASP A 69 10.96 -4.18 -7.96
C ASP A 69 10.02 -3.54 -8.98
N ALA A 70 8.72 -3.47 -8.67
CA ALA A 70 7.74 -2.85 -9.56
C ALA A 70 8.07 -1.37 -9.84
N LEU A 71 8.44 -0.61 -8.80
CA LEU A 71 8.73 0.82 -8.91
C LEU A 71 10.06 1.12 -9.62
N THR A 72 11.04 0.23 -9.51
CA THR A 72 12.40 0.46 -10.05
C THR A 72 12.68 -0.29 -11.35
N SER A 73 11.77 -1.16 -11.80
CA SER A 73 11.92 -1.98 -13.01
C SER A 73 12.17 -1.19 -14.30
N GLY A 74 11.67 0.05 -14.39
CA GLY A 74 11.91 0.93 -15.54
C GLY A 74 13.22 1.71 -15.49
N VAL A 75 14.00 1.60 -14.41
CA VAL A 75 15.21 2.40 -14.16
C VAL A 75 16.44 1.52 -13.95
N CYS A 76 16.30 0.43 -13.20
CA CYS A 76 17.36 -0.52 -12.88
C CYS A 76 17.01 -1.89 -13.46
N ASP A 77 18.00 -2.64 -13.92
CA ASP A 77 17.82 -4.06 -14.25
C ASP A 77 17.67 -4.94 -12.98
N GLU A 78 17.40 -6.22 -13.18
CA GLU A 78 17.15 -7.14 -12.07
C GLU A 78 18.37 -7.34 -11.16
N GLU A 79 19.56 -7.42 -11.75
CA GLU A 79 20.81 -7.61 -10.99
C GLU A 79 21.08 -6.41 -10.09
N LYS A 80 20.94 -5.20 -10.62
CA LYS A 80 21.10 -3.96 -9.86
C LYS A 80 20.05 -3.83 -8.75
N ARG A 81 18.79 -4.16 -9.02
CA ARG A 81 17.74 -4.17 -7.98
C ARG A 81 18.05 -5.17 -6.88
N ALA A 82 18.55 -6.37 -7.21
CA ALA A 82 18.94 -7.37 -6.24
C ALA A 82 20.14 -6.92 -5.39
N GLN A 83 21.13 -6.25 -6.00
CA GLN A 83 22.25 -5.65 -5.28
C GLN A 83 21.76 -4.60 -4.26
N ILE A 84 20.96 -3.62 -4.72
CA ILE A 84 20.46 -2.54 -3.85
C ILE A 84 19.66 -3.12 -2.68
N LYS A 85 18.75 -4.08 -2.94
CA LYS A 85 17.99 -4.75 -1.87
C LYS A 85 18.90 -5.42 -0.84
N ARG A 86 19.98 -6.08 -1.29
CA ARG A 86 20.94 -6.72 -0.39
C ARG A 86 21.70 -5.70 0.46
N GLU A 87 22.14 -4.60 -0.13
CA GLU A 87 22.84 -3.53 0.59
C GLU A 87 21.92 -2.86 1.61
N LEU A 88 20.66 -2.59 1.26
CA LEU A 88 19.67 -2.00 2.18
C LEU A 88 19.32 -2.93 3.36
N LYS A 89 19.35 -4.26 3.16
CA LYS A 89 19.09 -5.25 4.22
C LYS A 89 20.24 -5.35 5.23
N ASN A 90 21.46 -4.96 4.84
CA ASN A 90 22.66 -4.94 5.68
C ASN A 90 23.17 -3.50 5.87
N LEU A 91 22.25 -2.55 6.05
CA LEU A 91 22.57 -1.12 6.10
C LEU A 91 23.57 -0.78 7.21
N GLU A 92 23.54 -1.52 8.31
CA GLU A 92 24.45 -1.44 9.45
C GLU A 92 25.91 -1.76 9.08
N GLU A 93 26.14 -2.49 8.00
CA GLU A 93 27.49 -2.83 7.51
C GLU A 93 28.07 -1.72 6.61
N ILE A 94 27.24 -0.76 6.19
CA ILE A 94 27.64 0.30 5.26
C ILE A 94 28.47 1.36 5.98
N LYS A 95 29.77 1.38 5.70
CA LYS A 95 30.73 2.34 6.30
C LYS A 95 30.59 3.77 5.76
N SER A 96 30.02 3.95 4.57
CA SER A 96 29.88 5.28 3.94
C SER A 96 28.71 5.32 2.97
N ILE A 97 27.72 6.16 3.30
CA ILE A 97 26.56 6.42 2.44
C ILE A 97 26.98 7.10 1.13
N SER A 98 27.97 8.00 1.18
CA SER A 98 28.47 8.69 -0.02
C SER A 98 29.12 7.73 -1.01
N ALA A 99 29.81 6.69 -0.52
CA ALA A 99 30.39 5.66 -1.37
C ALA A 99 29.30 4.77 -1.99
N LEU A 100 28.28 4.43 -1.20
CA LEU A 100 27.12 3.65 -1.66
C LEU A 100 26.43 4.34 -2.84
N ILE A 101 26.04 5.62 -2.68
CA ILE A 101 25.30 6.36 -3.71
C ILE A 101 26.12 6.53 -4.99
N ARG A 102 27.46 6.67 -4.91
CA ARG A 102 28.31 6.78 -6.10
C ARG A 102 28.44 5.48 -6.89
N ASN A 103 28.20 4.35 -6.25
CA ASN A 103 28.26 3.02 -6.86
C ASN A 103 26.88 2.52 -7.33
N TRP A 104 25.83 3.31 -7.08
CA TRP A 104 24.48 3.10 -7.59
C TRP A 104 24.36 3.69 -8.98
#